data_AF-A0A7I7UMJ2-F1
#
_entry.id   AF-A0A7I7UMJ2-F1
#
_cell.length_a   1.000
_cell.length_b   1.000
_cell.length_c   1.000
_cell.angle_alpha   90.00
_cell.angle_beta   90.00
_cell.angle_gamma   90.00
#
_symmetry.space_group_name_H-M   'P 1'
#
loop_
_entity.id
_entity.type
_entity.pdbx_description
1 polymer ?
#
loop_
_entity_poly.entity_id
_entity_poly.type
_entity_poly.pdbx_seq_one_letter_code
_entity_poly.pdbx_strand_id
1 'polypeptide(L)'
;MIAALIPPLGAAFRAPVLGRIARPLITAPTTRSMYDSPARQFVARHRAAGGRAYRYRLTWRPDDNACGAAHLTDLPLLLGTRQAWKDAAILGETEWAEVDRRGRAIRRIWAEFARTGALSHTEANDTITFRLD
;
A
#
# COMPACT_ATOMS: atom_id res chain seq x y z
N MET A 1 10.97 2.94 -6.97
CA MET A 1 10.84 4.39 -7.15
C MET A 1 12.12 5.15 -6.79
N ILE A 2 12.70 5.02 -5.59
CA ILE A 2 14.02 5.64 -5.28
C ILE A 2 15.19 4.90 -5.96
N ALA A 3 15.16 3.56 -5.97
CA ALA A 3 16.21 2.75 -6.58
C ALA A 3 16.37 2.96 -8.11
N ALA A 4 15.31 3.42 -8.79
CA ALA A 4 15.34 3.67 -10.23
C ALA A 4 16.03 5.00 -10.59
N LEU A 5 16.18 5.90 -9.62
CA LEU A 5 16.79 7.22 -9.79
C LEU A 5 18.28 7.23 -9.42
N ILE A 6 18.80 6.14 -8.84
CA ILE A 6 20.20 6.00 -8.46
C ILE A 6 20.69 4.61 -8.92
N PRO A 7 21.26 4.48 -10.13
CA PRO A 7 21.70 3.20 -10.71
C PRO A 7 22.53 2.29 -9.79
N PRO A 8 23.48 2.78 -8.97
CA PRO A 8 24.25 1.90 -8.08
C PRO A 8 23.40 1.26 -6.97
N LEU A 9 22.28 1.86 -6.57
CA LEU A 9 21.33 1.25 -5.64
C LEU A 9 20.57 0.08 -6.29
N GLY A 10 20.24 0.18 -7.59
CA GLY A 10 19.59 -0.90 -8.34
C GLY A 10 20.43 -2.19 -8.40
N ALA A 11 21.76 -2.07 -8.55
CA ALA A 11 22.67 -3.22 -8.54
C ALA A 11 22.81 -3.84 -7.13
N ALA A 12 22.93 -3.01 -6.08
CA ALA A 12 23.01 -3.50 -4.71
C ALA A 12 21.71 -4.20 -4.23
N PHE A 13 20.54 -3.78 -4.73
CA PHE A 13 19.26 -4.45 -4.44
C PHE A 13 19.08 -5.80 -5.15
N ARG A 14 19.92 -6.13 -6.16
CA ARG A 14 19.91 -7.43 -6.85
C ARG A 14 20.74 -8.51 -6.13
N ALA A 15 21.57 -8.14 -5.14
CA ALA A 15 22.30 -9.11 -4.34
C ALA A 15 21.36 -9.76 -3.29
N PRO A 16 21.22 -11.10 -3.24
CA PRO A 16 20.13 -11.77 -2.52
C PRO A 16 20.14 -11.57 -1.00
N VAL A 17 21.32 -11.47 -0.38
CA VAL A 17 21.46 -11.28 1.07
C VAL A 17 21.55 -9.79 1.45
N LEU A 18 22.43 -9.05 0.77
CA LEU A 18 22.61 -7.61 1.00
C LEU A 18 21.35 -6.80 0.65
N GLY A 19 20.67 -7.15 -0.44
CA GLY A 19 19.43 -6.50 -0.86
C GLY A 19 18.30 -6.70 0.15
N ARG A 20 18.21 -7.88 0.80
CA ARG A 20 17.18 -8.17 1.81
C ARG A 20 17.32 -7.33 3.07
N ILE A 21 18.55 -6.97 3.44
CA ILE A 21 18.87 -6.14 4.63
C ILE A 21 18.87 -4.65 4.29
N ALA A 22 19.51 -4.24 3.19
CA ALA A 22 19.64 -2.83 2.82
C ALA A 22 18.30 -2.21 2.41
N ARG A 23 17.41 -2.99 1.78
CA ARG A 23 16.11 -2.51 1.27
C ARG A 23 15.19 -1.94 2.35
N PRO A 24 14.90 -2.62 3.47
CA PRO A 24 14.09 -2.02 4.54
C PRO A 24 14.80 -0.80 5.16
N LEU A 25 16.14 -0.82 5.29
CA LEU A 25 16.89 0.30 5.86
C LEU A 25 16.80 1.59 5.02
N ILE A 26 16.67 1.46 3.71
CA ILE A 26 16.51 2.61 2.81
C ILE A 26 15.04 2.96 2.62
N THR A 27 14.18 1.97 2.40
CA THR A 27 12.77 2.22 2.06
C THR A 27 11.94 2.62 3.27
N ALA A 28 12.22 2.12 4.48
CA ALA A 28 11.41 2.41 5.65
C ALA A 28 11.53 3.88 6.12
N PRO A 29 12.73 4.50 6.22
CA PRO A 29 12.84 5.91 6.57
C PRO A 29 12.14 6.81 5.56
N THR A 30 12.33 6.56 4.26
CA THR A 30 11.67 7.39 3.24
C THR A 30 10.16 7.18 3.22
N THR A 31 9.69 5.94 3.36
CA THR A 31 8.25 5.66 3.47
C THR A 31 7.64 6.37 4.67
N ARG A 32 8.37 6.36 5.80
CA ARG A 32 7.92 7.02 7.03
C ARG A 32 7.86 8.54 6.87
N SER A 33 8.89 9.14 6.26
CA SER A 33 8.98 10.58 6.06
C SER A 33 7.96 11.10 5.04
N MET A 34 7.82 10.44 3.89
CA MET A 34 6.97 10.91 2.79
C MET A 34 5.49 10.57 2.97
N TYR A 35 5.15 9.43 3.59
CA TYR A 35 3.78 8.93 3.61
C TYR A 35 3.21 8.76 5.03
N ASP A 36 3.89 7.99 5.89
CA ASP A 36 3.32 7.59 7.20
C ASP A 36 3.16 8.78 8.16
N SER A 37 4.23 9.54 8.40
CA SER A 37 4.21 10.67 9.33
C SER A 37 3.23 11.77 8.90
N PRO A 38 3.22 12.23 7.63
CA PRO A 38 2.24 13.22 7.18
C PRO A 38 0.79 12.73 7.28
N ALA A 39 0.51 11.47 6.90
CA ALA A 39 -0.83 10.91 7.02
C ALA A 39 -1.30 10.86 8.48
N ARG A 40 -0.42 10.47 9.41
CA ARG A 40 -0.73 10.46 10.85
C ARG A 40 -1.00 11.86 11.39
N GLN A 41 -0.19 12.85 11.00
CA GLN A 41 -0.42 14.25 11.38
C GLN A 41 -1.73 14.80 10.80
N PHE A 42 -2.08 14.42 9.58
CA PHE A 42 -3.35 14.82 8.97
C PHE A 42 -4.55 14.26 9.76
N VAL A 43 -4.53 12.97 10.08
CA VAL A 43 -5.58 12.32 10.88
C VAL A 43 -5.74 12.97 12.25
N ALA A 44 -4.63 13.22 12.94
CA ALA A 44 -4.64 13.88 14.25
C ALA A 44 -5.26 15.30 14.16
N ARG A 45 -4.83 16.13 13.19
CA ARG A 45 -5.39 17.47 13.00
C ARG A 45 -6.87 17.45 12.62
N HIS A 46 -7.27 16.54 11.73
CA HIS A 46 -8.67 16.42 11.31
C HIS A 46 -9.58 16.03 12.48
N ARG A 47 -9.16 15.08 13.31
CA ARG A 47 -9.88 14.69 14.54
C ARG A 47 -9.93 15.82 15.56
N ALA A 48 -8.82 16.54 15.76
CA ALA A 48 -8.78 17.70 16.67
C ALA A 48 -9.74 18.83 16.25
N ALA A 49 -10.03 18.96 14.95
CA ALA A 49 -11.01 19.88 14.41
C ALA A 49 -12.47 19.35 14.45
N GLY A 50 -12.73 18.22 15.11
CA GLY A 50 -14.06 17.60 15.20
C GLY A 50 -14.41 16.68 14.02
N GLY A 51 -13.48 16.45 13.09
CA GLY A 51 -13.68 15.57 11.94
C GLY A 51 -13.52 14.08 12.27
N ARG A 52 -14.01 13.22 11.38
CA ARG A 52 -13.82 11.76 11.46
C ARG A 52 -12.77 11.32 10.44
N ALA A 53 -11.76 10.59 10.90
CA ALA A 53 -10.71 10.07 10.03
C ALA A 53 -10.34 8.64 10.40
N TYR A 54 -10.09 7.84 9.37
CA TYR A 54 -9.59 6.48 9.46
C TYR A 54 -8.29 6.38 8.68
N ARG A 55 -7.36 5.57 9.19
CA ARG A 55 -6.08 5.31 8.56
C ARG A 55 -5.84 3.81 8.51
N TYR A 56 -5.34 3.33 7.38
CA TYR A 56 -4.87 1.97 7.25
C TYR A 56 -3.52 1.94 6.55
N ARG A 57 -2.83 0.82 6.69
CA ARG A 57 -1.61 0.49 5.97
C ARG A 57 -1.92 -0.66 5.01
N LEU A 58 -1.63 -0.49 3.73
CA LEU A 58 -1.61 -1.59 2.77
C LEU A 58 -0.40 -2.49 3.06
N THR A 59 -0.65 -3.77 3.32
CA THR A 59 0.36 -4.76 3.72
C THR A 59 0.57 -5.84 2.67
N TRP A 60 -0.39 -6.03 1.75
CA TRP A 60 -0.27 -7.01 0.68
C TRP A 60 0.92 -6.74 -0.25
N ARG A 61 1.62 -7.83 -0.57
CA ARG A 61 2.73 -7.87 -1.51
C ARG A 61 2.31 -8.78 -2.67
N PRO A 62 2.17 -8.24 -3.89
CA PRO A 62 1.96 -9.03 -5.09
C PRO A 62 3.06 -10.08 -5.29
N ASP A 63 2.70 -11.22 -5.85
CA ASP A 63 3.60 -12.36 -6.07
C ASP A 63 4.71 -12.00 -7.07
N ASP A 64 5.92 -12.47 -6.77
CA ASP A 64 7.17 -12.19 -7.50
C ASP A 64 7.39 -10.71 -7.88
N ASN A 65 6.90 -9.78 -7.07
CA ASN A 65 7.12 -8.37 -7.34
C ASN A 65 8.42 -7.87 -6.68
N ALA A 66 9.27 -7.21 -7.46
CA ALA A 66 10.52 -6.63 -6.94
C ALA A 66 10.28 -5.49 -5.92
N CYS A 67 9.04 -4.98 -5.86
CA CYS A 67 8.67 -3.77 -5.15
C CYS A 67 7.98 -4.02 -3.79
N GLY A 68 7.50 -5.23 -3.48
CA GLY A 68 6.73 -5.51 -2.27
C GLY A 68 5.41 -4.74 -2.23
N ALA A 69 4.96 -4.36 -1.01
CA ALA A 69 3.77 -3.54 -0.78
C ALA A 69 4.09 -2.08 -1.11
N ALA A 70 4.21 -1.78 -2.40
CA ALA A 70 4.74 -0.53 -2.89
C ALA A 70 3.67 0.55 -3.01
N HIS A 71 4.13 1.78 -3.19
CA HIS A 71 3.26 2.88 -3.63
C HIS A 71 2.60 2.49 -4.95
N LEU A 72 1.29 2.76 -5.09
CA LEU A 72 0.39 2.43 -6.21
C LEU A 72 -0.19 1.01 -6.24
N THR A 73 0.22 0.11 -5.35
CA THR A 73 -0.33 -1.27 -5.30
C THR A 73 -1.82 -1.30 -4.94
N ASP A 74 -2.34 -0.23 -4.32
CA ASP A 74 -3.76 -0.04 -4.00
C ASP A 74 -4.63 0.29 -5.23
N LEU A 75 -4.06 0.89 -6.28
CA LEU A 75 -4.81 1.29 -7.46
C LEU A 75 -5.53 0.13 -8.17
N PRO A 76 -4.87 -1.00 -8.51
CA PRO A 76 -5.56 -2.14 -9.12
C PRO A 76 -6.61 -2.79 -8.21
N LEU A 77 -6.54 -2.57 -6.89
CA LEU A 77 -7.57 -3.04 -5.95
C LEU A 77 -8.83 -2.17 -5.98
N LEU A 78 -8.66 -0.87 -6.25
CA LEU A 78 -9.74 0.12 -6.21
C LEU A 78 -10.36 0.40 -7.59
N LEU A 79 -9.55 0.44 -8.65
CA LEU A 79 -9.88 1.06 -9.92
C LEU A 79 -9.53 0.16 -11.12
N GLY A 80 -10.28 0.30 -12.20
CA GLY A 80 -9.97 -0.32 -13.49
C GLY A 80 -10.37 -1.79 -13.59
N THR A 81 -9.85 -2.46 -14.63
CA THR A 81 -10.18 -3.85 -14.99
C THR A 81 -8.91 -4.67 -15.16
N ARG A 82 -9.06 -6.00 -15.32
CA ARG A 82 -7.94 -6.89 -15.64
C ARG A 82 -7.15 -6.37 -16.84
N GLN A 83 -7.85 -5.96 -17.89
CA GLN A 83 -7.23 -5.49 -19.11
C GLN A 83 -6.40 -4.20 -18.90
N ALA A 84 -6.81 -3.33 -17.97
CA ALA A 84 -6.08 -2.10 -17.67
C ALA A 84 -4.77 -2.35 -16.89
N TRP A 85 -4.70 -3.45 -16.15
CA TRP A 85 -3.59 -3.72 -15.21
C TRP A 85 -2.75 -4.94 -15.56
N LYS A 86 -3.13 -5.74 -16.57
CA LYS A 86 -2.45 -7.01 -16.91
C LYS A 86 -0.96 -6.88 -17.18
N ASP A 87 -0.50 -5.73 -17.68
CA ASP A 87 0.91 -5.48 -18.01
C ASP A 87 1.62 -4.64 -16.93
N ALA A 88 0.95 -4.38 -15.80
CA ALA A 88 1.50 -3.55 -14.74
C ALA A 88 2.50 -4.35 -13.90
N ALA A 89 3.78 -4.02 -14.04
CA ALA A 89 4.88 -4.65 -13.29
C ALA A 89 4.71 -4.65 -11.75
N ILE A 90 3.86 -3.78 -11.21
CA ILE A 90 3.57 -3.73 -9.77
C ILE A 90 2.82 -4.98 -9.27
N LEU A 91 2.08 -5.67 -10.15
CA LEU A 91 1.34 -6.89 -9.85
C LEU A 91 2.20 -8.16 -9.91
N GLY A 92 3.41 -8.09 -10.48
CA GLY A 92 4.27 -9.24 -10.68
C GLY A 92 3.52 -10.38 -11.38
N GLU A 93 3.57 -11.57 -10.79
CA GLU A 93 2.89 -12.77 -11.30
C GLU A 93 1.53 -13.02 -10.62
N THR A 94 0.98 -12.04 -9.90
CA THR A 94 -0.28 -12.25 -9.17
C THR A 94 -1.44 -12.51 -10.14
N GLU A 95 -2.11 -13.64 -9.93
CA GLU A 95 -3.33 -13.98 -10.65
C GLU A 95 -4.46 -12.96 -10.41
N TRP A 96 -5.17 -12.62 -11.48
CA TRP A 96 -6.22 -11.60 -11.40
C TRP A 96 -7.34 -11.95 -10.40
N ALA A 97 -7.63 -13.23 -10.22
CA ALA A 97 -8.60 -13.69 -9.23
C ALA A 97 -8.25 -13.25 -7.80
N GLU A 98 -6.95 -13.23 -7.46
CA GLU A 98 -6.44 -12.77 -6.17
C GLU A 98 -6.56 -11.25 -6.04
N VAL A 99 -6.16 -10.52 -7.09
CA VAL A 99 -6.30 -9.05 -7.15
C VAL A 99 -7.75 -8.64 -6.94
N ASP A 100 -8.69 -9.32 -7.61
CA ASP A 100 -10.11 -9.01 -7.51
C ASP A 100 -10.72 -9.43 -6.16
N ARG A 101 -10.29 -10.56 -5.57
CA ARG A 101 -10.70 -10.96 -4.20
C ARG A 101 -10.31 -9.90 -3.18
N ARG A 102 -9.05 -9.47 -3.21
CA ARG A 102 -8.53 -8.42 -2.32
C ARG A 102 -9.20 -7.08 -2.61
N GLY A 103 -9.37 -6.76 -3.89
CA GLY A 103 -10.04 -5.55 -4.36
C GLY A 103 -11.47 -5.42 -3.85
N ARG A 104 -12.26 -6.51 -3.85
CA ARG A 104 -13.61 -6.51 -3.26
C ARG A 104 -13.61 -6.11 -1.79
N ALA A 105 -12.64 -6.58 -1.01
CA ALA A 105 -12.53 -6.22 0.41
C ALA A 105 -12.23 -4.72 0.59
N ILE A 106 -11.29 -4.17 -0.19
CA ILE A 106 -10.93 -2.75 -0.12
C ILE A 106 -12.06 -1.85 -0.63
N ARG A 107 -12.68 -2.20 -1.76
CA ARG A 107 -13.82 -1.44 -2.31
C ARG A 107 -15.02 -1.42 -1.37
N ARG A 108 -15.25 -2.49 -0.59
CA ARG A 108 -16.30 -2.51 0.45
C ARG A 108 -16.05 -1.46 1.53
N ILE A 109 -14.82 -1.39 2.04
CA ILE A 109 -14.42 -0.41 3.05
C ILE A 109 -14.58 1.02 2.52
N TRP A 110 -14.07 1.28 1.31
CA TRP A 110 -14.19 2.60 0.68
C TRP A 110 -15.65 2.99 0.43
N ALA A 111 -16.48 2.07 -0.06
CA ALA A 111 -17.89 2.32 -0.32
C ALA A 111 -18.71 2.50 0.97
N GLU A 112 -18.37 1.82 2.06
CA GLU A 112 -18.98 2.05 3.37
C GLU A 112 -18.64 3.46 3.86
N PHE A 113 -17.36 3.82 3.90
CA PHE A 113 -16.93 5.15 4.32
C PHE A 113 -17.54 6.26 3.46
N ALA A 114 -17.56 6.10 2.13
CA ALA A 114 -18.15 7.10 1.24
C ALA A 114 -19.65 7.32 1.48
N ARG A 115 -20.37 6.26 1.89
CA ARG A 115 -21.82 6.30 2.10
C ARG A 115 -22.22 6.78 3.50
N THR A 116 -21.44 6.47 4.54
CA THR A 116 -21.83 6.68 5.94
C THR A 116 -20.87 7.62 6.70
N GLY A 117 -19.68 7.84 6.14
CA GLY A 117 -18.54 8.45 6.83
C GLY A 117 -18.03 7.65 8.03
N ALA A 118 -18.47 6.40 8.20
CA ALA A 118 -18.09 5.50 9.29
C ALA A 118 -17.60 4.15 8.73
N LEU A 119 -16.84 3.44 9.54
CA LEU A 119 -16.45 2.06 9.29
C LEU A 119 -16.89 1.20 10.47
N SER A 120 -17.66 0.15 10.19
CA SER A 120 -18.17 -0.78 11.20
C SER A 120 -17.16 -1.88 11.54
N HIS A 121 -16.23 -2.18 10.64
CA HIS A 121 -15.20 -3.21 10.82
C HIS A 121 -13.83 -2.66 10.44
N THR A 122 -12.92 -2.60 11.42
CA THR A 122 -11.54 -2.12 11.23
C THR A 122 -10.50 -3.18 11.61
N GLU A 123 -10.83 -4.45 11.44
CA GLU A 123 -9.89 -5.54 11.71
C GLU A 123 -8.82 -5.64 10.62
N ALA A 124 -7.67 -6.18 11.01
CA ALA A 124 -6.62 -6.50 10.06
C ALA A 124 -7.07 -7.65 9.15
N ASN A 125 -6.63 -7.62 7.89
CA ASN A 125 -6.77 -8.75 6.98
C ASN A 125 -5.45 -8.99 6.23
N ASP A 126 -5.48 -9.93 5.29
CA ASP A 126 -4.32 -10.27 4.45
C ASP A 126 -3.86 -9.11 3.53
N THR A 127 -4.61 -8.01 3.46
CA THR A 127 -4.43 -6.91 2.51
C THR A 127 -4.08 -5.59 3.17
N ILE A 128 -4.75 -5.23 4.27
CA ILE A 128 -4.54 -4.00 5.02
C ILE A 128 -4.53 -4.24 6.52
N THR A 129 -3.97 -3.28 7.26
CA THR A 129 -4.10 -3.19 8.71
C THR A 129 -4.52 -1.77 9.08
N PHE A 130 -5.62 -1.62 9.80
CA PHE A 130 -6.02 -0.32 10.34
C PHE A 130 -5.05 0.16 11.43
N ARG A 131 -4.91 1.47 11.54
CA ARG A 131 -4.08 2.15 12.53
C ARG A 131 -4.99 3.12 13.28
N LEU A 132 -5.16 2.86 14.58
CA LEU A 132 -6.11 3.56 15.46
C LEU A 132 -5.50 4.78 16.18
N ASP A 133 -4.25 5.10 15.88
CA ASP A 133 -3.54 6.27 16.42
C ASP A 133 -4.07 7.59 15.86
#